data_AF-A0A1Z8ND28-F1
#
_entry.id   AF-A0A1Z8ND28-F1
#
_cell.length_a   1.000
_cell.length_b   1.000
_cell.length_c   1.000
_cell.angle_alpha   90.00
_cell.angle_beta   90.00
_cell.angle_gamma   90.00
#
_symmetry.space_group_name_H-M   'P 1'
#
loop_
_entity.id
_entity.type
_entity.pdbx_description
1 polymer ?
#
loop_
_entity_poly.entity_id
_entity_poly.type
_entity_poly.pdbx_seq_one_letter_code
_entity_poly.pdbx_strand_id
1 'polypeptide(L)'
;MGPVSSLAAPVTAAALAAEVALRATGLTQSTELVLISEDVVPFLKQQRFSPQHTVLTVSHDEQLLDVLERELRRRRVSALHLIGHGSPGVQTIGGSELSLASITQQQSRWQHIGEQLEPEAKLFLYG
;
A
#
# COMPACT_ATOMS: atom_id res chain seq x y z
N MET A 1 22.24 -37.74 3.65
CA MET A 1 21.57 -36.53 4.17
C MET A 1 22.60 -35.76 4.98
N GLY A 2 23.11 -34.65 4.45
CA GLY A 2 24.07 -33.79 5.14
C GLY A 2 23.37 -32.60 5.81
N PRO A 3 23.91 -32.05 6.91
CA PRO A 3 23.32 -30.91 7.58
C PRO A 3 23.51 -29.64 6.74
N VAL A 4 22.42 -28.93 6.46
CA VAL A 4 22.44 -27.56 5.94
C VAL A 4 22.68 -26.61 7.10
N SER A 5 23.92 -26.14 7.25
CA SER A 5 24.26 -25.06 8.17
C SER A 5 23.73 -23.73 7.60
N SER A 6 22.65 -23.21 8.16
CA SER A 6 22.18 -21.85 7.88
C SER A 6 23.01 -20.86 8.68
N LEU A 7 23.85 -20.07 7.98
CA LEU A 7 24.53 -18.91 8.55
C LEU A 7 23.59 -17.71 8.43
N ALA A 8 22.84 -17.41 9.48
CA ALA A 8 22.17 -16.12 9.57
C ALA A 8 23.24 -15.02 9.66
N ALA A 9 23.18 -14.04 8.75
CA ALA A 9 24.09 -12.90 8.76
C ALA A 9 23.93 -12.11 10.09
N PRO A 10 25.02 -11.58 10.66
CA PRO A 10 24.94 -10.81 11.90
C PRO A 10 24.17 -9.51 11.66
N VAL A 11 23.15 -9.27 12.49
CA VAL A 11 22.43 -7.98 12.52
C VAL A 11 23.41 -6.91 12.98
N THR A 12 23.58 -5.86 12.19
CA THR A 12 24.50 -4.77 12.52
C THR A 12 23.88 -3.85 13.58
N ALA A 13 24.73 -3.22 14.39
CA ALA A 13 24.30 -2.20 15.34
C ALA A 13 23.55 -1.03 14.66
N ALA A 14 23.90 -0.73 13.40
CA ALA A 14 23.23 0.29 12.60
C ALA A 14 21.78 -0.08 12.25
N ALA A 15 21.52 -1.33 11.86
CA ALA A 15 20.16 -1.82 11.59
C ALA A 15 19.30 -1.77 12.86
N LEU A 16 19.87 -2.17 14.00
CA LEU A 16 19.18 -2.13 15.29
C LEU A 16 18.86 -0.69 15.72
N ALA A 17 19.79 0.25 15.52
CA ALA A 17 19.58 1.66 15.85
C ALA A 17 18.49 2.31 14.98
N ALA A 18 18.44 1.97 13.68
CA ALA A 18 17.38 2.45 12.79
C ALA A 18 16.00 1.94 13.21
N GLU A 19 15.89 0.67 13.62
CA GLU A 19 14.63 0.09 14.08
C GLU A 19 14.17 0.70 15.41
N VAL A 20 15.09 0.93 16.35
CA VAL A 20 14.79 1.59 17.63
C VAL A 20 14.35 3.04 17.41
N ALA A 21 15.03 3.78 16.53
CA ALA A 21 14.65 5.14 16.17
C ALA A 21 13.26 5.19 15.52
N LEU A 22 12.96 4.26 14.61
CA LEU A 22 11.63 4.15 13.98
C LEU A 22 10.54 3.88 15.03
N ARG A 23 10.76 2.94 15.96
CA ARG A 23 9.83 2.69 17.06
C ARG A 23 9.68 3.90 18.00
N ALA A 24 10.75 4.66 18.22
CA ALA A 24 10.73 5.86 19.06
C ALA A 24 9.94 7.03 18.44
N THR A 25 9.74 7.06 17.11
CA THR A 25 8.86 8.06 16.45
C THR A 25 7.36 7.82 16.66
N GLY A 26 6.96 6.69 17.27
CA GLY A 26 5.56 6.32 17.38
C GLY A 26 4.92 5.86 16.06
N LEU A 27 5.72 5.74 14.98
CA LEU A 27 5.33 5.04 13.75
C LEU A 27 5.38 3.52 14.04
N THR A 28 4.41 3.06 14.81
CA THR A 28 4.30 1.68 15.27
C THR A 28 3.76 0.81 14.14
N GLN A 29 4.61 -0.09 13.64
CA GLN A 29 4.32 -1.13 12.64
C GLN A 29 4.06 -0.62 11.23
N SER A 30 4.80 -1.19 10.29
CA SER A 30 4.51 -1.05 8.88
C SER A 30 3.06 -1.47 8.64
N THR A 31 2.27 -0.53 8.12
CA THR A 31 0.82 -0.69 7.98
C THR A 31 0.53 -1.05 6.54
N GLU A 32 -0.33 -2.04 6.32
CA GLU A 32 -0.87 -2.34 4.99
C GLU A 32 -2.09 -1.43 4.77
N LEU A 33 -2.08 -0.63 3.71
CA LEU A 33 -3.17 0.28 3.37
C LEU A 33 -4.03 -0.34 2.28
N VAL A 34 -5.32 -0.51 2.57
CA VAL A 34 -6.30 -1.07 1.64
C VAL A 34 -7.27 0.03 1.24
N LEU A 35 -7.25 0.42 -0.03
CA LEU A 35 -8.19 1.37 -0.62
C LEU A 35 -9.22 0.59 -1.43
N ILE A 36 -10.49 0.79 -1.08
CA ILE A 36 -11.62 0.03 -1.60
C ILE A 36 -12.59 1.01 -2.25
N SER A 37 -12.94 0.80 -3.52
CA SER A 37 -14.00 1.57 -4.16
C SER A 37 -15.33 1.36 -3.43
N GLU A 38 -16.08 2.42 -3.16
CA GLU A 38 -17.32 2.38 -2.39
C GLU A 38 -18.33 1.33 -2.90
N ASP A 39 -18.43 1.23 -4.21
CA ASP A 39 -19.24 0.31 -5.00
C ASP A 39 -18.84 -1.17 -4.88
N VAL A 40 -17.59 -1.48 -4.50
CA VAL A 40 -17.17 -2.87 -4.17
C VAL A 40 -17.32 -3.24 -2.69
N VAL A 41 -17.54 -2.26 -1.79
CA VAL A 41 -17.70 -2.52 -0.34
C VAL A 41 -18.76 -3.58 -0.03
N PRO A 42 -19.96 -3.59 -0.66
CA PRO A 42 -20.98 -4.62 -0.40
C PRO A 42 -20.49 -6.06 -0.58
N PHE A 43 -19.57 -6.29 -1.52
CA PHE A 43 -18.99 -7.61 -1.80
C PHE A 43 -17.93 -8.03 -0.78
N LEU A 44 -17.34 -7.06 -0.08
CA LEU A 44 -16.28 -7.28 0.90
C LEU A 44 -16.77 -7.35 2.34
N LYS A 45 -18.08 -7.18 2.58
CA LYS A 45 -18.68 -7.25 3.94
C LYS A 45 -18.43 -8.56 4.68
N GLN A 46 -18.07 -9.63 3.96
CA GLN A 46 -17.76 -10.94 4.54
C GLN A 46 -16.25 -11.17 4.76
N GLN A 47 -15.39 -10.31 4.22
CA GLN A 47 -13.94 -10.43 4.34
C GLN A 47 -13.48 -9.86 5.66
N ARG A 48 -12.66 -10.64 6.39
CA ARG A 48 -11.98 -10.18 7.60
C ARG A 48 -10.59 -9.69 7.22
N PHE A 49 -10.39 -8.38 7.29
CA PHE A 49 -9.06 -7.79 7.20
C PHE A 49 -8.29 -8.06 8.49
N SER A 50 -7.02 -8.44 8.36
CA SER A 50 -6.07 -8.50 9.49
C SER A 50 -6.01 -7.15 10.23
N PRO A 51 -5.79 -7.12 11.56
CA PRO A 51 -5.58 -5.87 12.32
C PRO A 51 -4.44 -4.97 11.80
N GLN A 52 -3.55 -5.50 10.96
CA GLN A 52 -2.46 -4.75 10.33
C GLN A 52 -2.92 -3.93 9.12
N HIS A 53 -4.13 -4.17 8.62
CA HIS A 53 -4.71 -3.39 7.53
C HIS A 53 -5.38 -2.13 8.07
N THR A 54 -5.01 -0.98 7.51
CA THR A 54 -5.89 0.20 7.50
C THR A 54 -6.75 0.13 6.25
N VAL A 55 -8.06 -0.01 6.43
CA VAL A 55 -9.02 -0.05 5.31
C VAL A 55 -9.67 1.33 5.15
N LEU A 56 -9.63 1.84 3.93
CA LEU A 56 -10.24 3.10 3.53
C LEU A 56 -11.19 2.85 2.36
N THR A 57 -12.37 3.44 2.44
CA THR A 57 -13.29 3.50 1.31
C THR A 57 -13.02 4.76 0.51
N VAL A 58 -12.90 4.62 -0.82
CA VAL A 58 -12.75 5.73 -1.76
C VAL A 58 -14.10 5.94 -2.43
N SER A 59 -14.67 7.11 -2.22
CA SER A 59 -15.95 7.49 -2.84
C SER A 59 -15.78 7.84 -4.33
N HIS A 60 -16.88 7.81 -5.08
CA HIS A 60 -16.89 8.14 -6.51
C HIS A 60 -16.43 9.57 -6.81
N ASP A 61 -16.59 10.49 -5.86
CA ASP A 61 -16.18 11.89 -6.01
C ASP A 61 -14.71 12.13 -5.62
N GLU A 62 -14.04 11.12 -5.04
CA GLU A 62 -12.64 11.21 -4.64
C GLU A 62 -11.70 10.67 -5.73
N GLN A 63 -10.61 11.38 -5.95
CA GLN A 63 -9.52 10.91 -6.79
C GLN A 63 -8.55 10.05 -5.98
N LEU A 64 -8.25 8.85 -6.48
CA LEU A 64 -7.41 7.86 -5.79
C LEU A 64 -6.06 8.43 -5.35
N LEU A 65 -5.37 9.14 -6.25
CA LEU A 65 -4.03 9.67 -5.96
C LEU A 65 -4.07 10.74 -4.87
N ASP A 66 -5.15 11.52 -4.78
CA ASP A 66 -5.30 12.54 -3.74
C ASP A 66 -5.49 11.89 -2.36
N VAL A 67 -6.24 10.77 -2.31
CA VAL A 67 -6.40 9.96 -1.09
C VAL A 67 -5.06 9.34 -0.69
N LEU A 68 -4.31 8.75 -1.64
CA LEU A 68 -3.00 8.15 -1.38
C LEU A 68 -2.00 9.16 -0.83
N GLU A 69 -1.83 10.31 -1.49
CA GLU A 69 -0.90 11.35 -1.05
C GLU A 69 -1.27 11.90 0.34
N ARG A 70 -2.57 12.04 0.64
CA ARG A 70 -3.06 12.46 1.96
C ARG A 70 -2.69 11.46 3.05
N GLU A 71 -2.84 10.18 2.78
CA GLU A 71 -2.58 9.12 3.76
C GLU A 71 -1.09 8.87 3.96
N LEU A 72 -0.30 8.86 2.89
CA LEU A 72 1.14 8.60 2.96
C LEU A 72 1.92 9.72 3.67
N ARG A 73 1.38 10.94 3.76
CA ARG A 73 1.93 11.99 4.63
C ARG A 73 1.82 11.67 6.13
N ARG A 74 0.93 10.75 6.51
CA ARG A 74 0.58 10.46 7.92
C ARG A 74 1.14 9.13 8.42
N ARG A 75 1.55 8.24 7.52
CA ARG A 75 1.96 6.86 7.85
C ARG A 75 2.97 6.32 6.86
N ARG A 76 3.81 5.40 7.33
CA ARG A 76 4.63 4.55 6.44
C ARG A 76 3.88 3.28 6.08
N VAL A 77 3.99 2.87 4.82
CA VAL A 77 3.21 1.78 4.24
C VAL A 77 4.14 0.79 3.54
N SER A 78 4.05 -0.49 3.90
CA SER A 78 4.73 -1.61 3.22
C SER A 78 3.86 -2.28 2.17
N ALA A 79 2.55 -2.07 2.17
CA ALA A 79 1.70 -2.62 1.13
C ALA A 79 0.53 -1.68 0.83
N LEU A 80 0.30 -1.43 -0.46
CA LEU A 80 -0.88 -0.79 -0.99
C LEU A 80 -1.75 -1.84 -1.66
N HIS A 81 -2.99 -1.98 -1.21
CA HIS A 81 -3.99 -2.82 -1.86
C HIS A 81 -5.06 -1.92 -2.45
N LEU A 82 -5.28 -2.04 -3.75
CA LEU A 82 -6.20 -1.25 -4.53
C LEU A 82 -7.31 -2.15 -5.04
N ILE A 83 -8.51 -2.03 -4.47
CA ILE A 83 -9.67 -2.87 -4.78
C ILE A 83 -10.75 -2.01 -5.41
N GLY A 84 -11.15 -2.34 -6.64
CA GLY A 84 -12.20 -1.63 -7.36
C GLY A 84 -12.85 -2.48 -8.42
N HIS A 85 -13.40 -1.85 -9.45
CA HIS A 85 -14.00 -2.53 -10.58
C HIS A 85 -13.03 -2.58 -11.77
N GLY A 86 -12.82 -3.76 -12.33
CA GLY A 86 -12.01 -3.97 -13.52
C GLY A 86 -12.84 -4.20 -14.79
N SER A 87 -12.28 -3.77 -15.90
CA SER A 87 -12.57 -4.27 -17.24
C SER A 87 -11.24 -4.50 -17.98
N PRO A 88 -11.21 -5.16 -19.15
CA PRO A 88 -9.94 -5.40 -19.84
C PRO A 88 -9.14 -4.10 -20.09
N GLY A 89 -7.99 -3.99 -19.43
CA GLY A 89 -7.05 -2.86 -19.57
C GLY A 89 -7.38 -1.61 -18.72
N VAL A 90 -8.44 -1.66 -17.92
CA VAL A 90 -8.92 -0.52 -17.13
C VAL A 90 -9.38 -0.98 -15.75
N GLN A 91 -9.00 -0.26 -14.71
CA GLN A 91 -9.58 -0.42 -13.37
C GLN A 91 -10.09 0.90 -12.81
N THR A 92 -11.26 0.90 -12.19
CA THR A 92 -11.88 2.07 -11.58
C THR A 92 -11.83 1.95 -10.06
N ILE A 93 -11.37 3.00 -9.38
CA ILE A 93 -11.33 3.11 -7.92
C ILE A 93 -11.73 4.53 -7.53
N GLY A 94 -12.88 4.67 -6.88
CA GLY A 94 -13.51 5.97 -6.66
C GLY A 94 -13.79 6.66 -8.00
N GLY A 95 -13.39 7.93 -8.12
CA GLY A 95 -13.50 8.72 -9.35
C GLY A 95 -12.32 8.60 -10.31
N SER A 96 -11.39 7.65 -10.09
CA SER A 96 -10.18 7.50 -10.89
C SER A 96 -10.20 6.25 -11.75
N GLU A 97 -9.77 6.42 -13.01
CA GLU A 97 -9.47 5.33 -13.93
C GLU A 97 -7.97 5.02 -13.91
N LEU A 98 -7.62 3.75 -13.72
CA LEU A 98 -6.29 3.17 -13.82
C LEU A 98 -6.19 2.35 -15.09
N SER A 99 -5.66 2.98 -16.12
CA SER A 99 -5.28 2.37 -17.39
C SER A 99 -3.82 2.66 -17.67
N LEU A 100 -3.21 1.98 -18.66
CA LEU A 100 -1.83 2.29 -19.04
C LEU A 100 -1.66 3.77 -19.40
N ALA A 101 -2.67 4.35 -20.07
CA ALA A 101 -2.68 5.75 -20.45
C ALA A 101 -2.71 6.67 -19.22
N SER A 102 -3.61 6.44 -18.26
CA SER A 102 -3.70 7.28 -17.06
C SER A 102 -2.48 7.13 -16.14
N ILE A 103 -1.94 5.91 -16.00
CA ILE A 103 -0.69 5.67 -15.25
C ILE A 103 0.47 6.44 -15.87
N THR A 104 0.59 6.43 -17.20
CA THR A 104 1.64 7.17 -17.92
C THR A 104 1.45 8.68 -17.77
N GLN A 105 0.21 9.16 -17.91
CA GLN A 105 -0.12 10.58 -17.73
C GLN A 105 0.17 11.07 -16.31
N GLN A 106 0.02 10.20 -15.31
CA GLN A 106 0.22 10.51 -13.89
C GLN A 106 1.55 9.97 -13.36
N GLN A 107 2.52 9.65 -14.22
CA GLN A 107 3.78 8.99 -13.85
C GLN A 107 4.51 9.71 -12.71
N SER A 108 4.60 11.05 -12.76
CA SER A 108 5.29 11.84 -11.73
C SER A 108 4.61 11.72 -10.36
N ARG A 109 3.28 11.65 -10.31
CA ARG A 109 2.53 11.46 -9.07
C ARG A 109 2.72 10.05 -8.52
N TRP A 110 2.68 9.04 -9.39
CA TRP A 110 2.97 7.66 -9.00
C TRP A 110 4.40 7.48 -8.48
N GLN A 111 5.37 8.13 -9.11
CA GLN A 111 6.75 8.14 -8.63
C GLN A 111 6.84 8.79 -7.24
N HIS A 112 6.20 9.95 -7.05
CA HIS A 112 6.17 10.63 -5.77
C HIS A 112 5.51 9.78 -4.66
N ILE A 113 4.42 9.08 -4.98
CA ILE A 113 3.79 8.12 -4.08
C ILE A 113 4.78 7.00 -3.73
N GLY A 114 5.48 6.44 -4.71
CA GLY A 114 6.48 5.38 -4.50
C GLY A 114 7.61 5.81 -3.57
N GLU A 115 8.06 7.06 -3.64
CA GLU A 115 9.09 7.62 -2.75
C GLU A 115 8.63 7.76 -1.29
N GLN A 116 7.32 7.79 -1.04
CA GLN A 116 6.75 7.85 0.31
C GLN A 116 6.47 6.47 0.92
N LEU A 117 6.51 5.41 0.11
CA LEU A 117 6.37 4.05 0.58
C LEU A 117 7.66 3.53 1.21
N GLU A 118 7.57 2.40 1.91
CA GLU A 118 8.77 1.69 2.36
C GLU A 118 9.55 1.11 1.17
N PRO A 119 10.89 0.95 1.27
CA PRO A 119 11.72 0.52 0.13
C PRO A 119 11.31 -0.82 -0.50
N GLU A 120 10.69 -1.71 0.27
CA GLU A 120 10.21 -3.02 -0.19
C GLU A 120 8.68 -3.07 -0.31
N ALA A 121 8.05 -1.91 -0.42
CA ALA A 121 6.60 -1.85 -0.45
C ALA A 121 6.02 -2.53 -1.68
N LYS A 122 4.91 -3.24 -1.47
CA LYS A 122 4.19 -3.97 -2.52
C LYS A 122 2.95 -3.20 -2.94
N LEU A 123 2.66 -3.23 -4.23
CA LEU A 123 1.39 -2.73 -4.77
C LEU A 123 0.59 -3.92 -5.29
N PHE A 124 -0.64 -4.06 -4.81
CA PHE A 124 -1.59 -5.08 -5.23
C PHE A 124 -2.81 -4.41 -5.82
N LEU A 125 -3.27 -4.94 -6.94
CA LEU A 125 -4.35 -4.39 -7.73
C LEU A 125 -5.40 -5.49 -8.00
N TYR A 126 -6.65 -5.23 -7.61
CA TYR A 126 -7.75 -6.19 -7.68
C TYR A 126 -8.99 -5.53 -8.32
N GLY A 127 -9.46 -6.07 -9.45
CA GLY A 127 -10.61 -5.54 -10.20
C GLY A 127 -11.34 -6.62 -10.98
#